data_AF-A0A8T4WMY6-F1
#
_entry.id   AF-A0A8T4WMY6-F1
#
_cell.length_a   1.000
_cell.length_b   1.000
_cell.length_c   1.000
_cell.angle_alpha   90.00
_cell.angle_beta   90.00
_cell.angle_gamma   90.00
#
_symmetry.space_group_name_H-M   'P 1'
#
loop_
_entity.id
_entity.type
_entity.pdbx_description
1 polymer ?
#
loop_
_entity_poly.entity_id
_entity_poly.type
_entity_poly.pdbx_seq_one_letter_code
_entity_poly.pdbx_strand_id
1 'polypeptide(L)'
;MARSKKVIKGAVGHLALFVLNFFVLVGVIESLQLFNENLPFLNVLLLGYMLIHTFSLLSIQLGIQILELIRIRMPTFLPTYYFQFSDEEAIPIPLLDPTKSKLAVLIILLVISGGVILYPIFAIYGFFLTQAHLLVIALEPAVILDYFGIFLNWMPPIIAFIVAIVILSIVAVEFRHM
;
A
#
# COMPACT_ATOMS: atom_id res chain seq x y z
N MET A 1 10.56 -18.68 -26.02
CA MET A 1 11.42 -18.35 -24.86
C MET A 1 11.33 -16.89 -24.38
N ALA A 2 11.42 -15.87 -25.25
CA ALA A 2 11.46 -14.46 -24.82
C ALA A 2 10.19 -13.98 -24.06
N ARG A 3 9.00 -14.45 -24.45
CA ARG A 3 7.73 -14.11 -23.79
C ARG A 3 7.63 -14.68 -22.36
N SER A 4 8.03 -15.93 -22.17
CA SER A 4 8.04 -16.59 -20.84
C SER A 4 8.99 -15.87 -19.88
N LYS A 5 10.19 -15.47 -20.32
CA LYS A 5 11.13 -14.69 -19.50
C LYS A 5 10.55 -13.36 -19.03
N LYS A 6 9.80 -12.65 -19.90
CA LYS A 6 9.13 -11.38 -19.52
C LYS A 6 8.02 -11.58 -18.49
N VAL A 7 7.21 -12.63 -18.65
CA VAL A 7 6.14 -12.96 -17.69
C VAL A 7 6.70 -13.33 -16.33
N ILE A 8 7.74 -14.17 -16.28
CA ILE A 8 8.40 -14.55 -15.03
C ILE A 8 9.01 -13.32 -14.35
N LYS A 9 9.70 -12.46 -15.11
CA LYS A 9 10.28 -11.22 -14.57
C LYS A 9 9.20 -10.30 -13.99
N GLY A 10 8.06 -10.17 -14.67
CA GLY A 10 6.91 -9.41 -14.18
C GLY A 10 6.36 -9.99 -12.88
N ALA A 11 6.11 -11.31 -12.85
CA ALA A 11 5.59 -12.00 -11.67
C ALA A 11 6.53 -11.86 -10.46
N VAL A 12 7.84 -12.03 -10.65
CA VAL A 12 8.84 -11.84 -9.59
C VAL A 12 8.86 -10.39 -9.11
N GLY A 13 8.81 -9.42 -10.01
CA GLY A 13 8.72 -8.01 -9.64
C GLY A 13 7.48 -7.71 -8.81
N HIS A 14 6.32 -8.22 -9.23
CA HIS A 14 5.06 -8.03 -8.50
C HIS A 14 5.12 -8.69 -7.13
N LEU A 15 5.66 -9.90 -7.03
CA LEU A 15 5.83 -10.57 -5.75
C LEU A 15 6.76 -9.79 -4.82
N ALA A 16 7.90 -9.31 -5.33
CA ALA A 16 8.84 -8.52 -4.54
C ALA A 16 8.21 -7.21 -4.02
N LEU A 17 7.49 -6.50 -4.89
CA LEU A 17 6.78 -5.29 -4.51
C LEU A 17 5.64 -5.58 -3.52
N PHE A 18 4.92 -6.70 -3.70
CA PHE A 18 3.88 -7.12 -2.76
C PHE A 18 4.46 -7.38 -1.36
N VAL A 19 5.59 -8.08 -1.28
CA VAL A 19 6.31 -8.33 -0.01
C VAL A 19 6.77 -7.01 0.63
N LEU A 20 7.31 -6.08 -0.17
CA LEU A 20 7.67 -4.76 0.33
C LEU A 20 6.46 -4.01 0.90
N ASN A 21 5.35 -3.98 0.16
CA ASN A 21 4.11 -3.33 0.57
C ASN A 21 3.52 -3.98 1.83
N PHE A 22 3.65 -5.31 1.96
CA PHE A 22 3.27 -6.03 3.17
C PHE A 22 4.09 -5.56 4.38
N PHE A 23 5.41 -5.41 4.26
CA PHE A 23 6.21 -4.87 5.37
C PHE A 23 5.83 -3.42 5.71
N VAL A 24 5.57 -2.57 4.71
CA VAL A 24 5.07 -1.21 4.96
C VAL A 24 3.75 -1.25 5.71
N LEU A 25 2.82 -2.11 5.30
CA LEU A 25 1.53 -2.28 5.97
C LEU A 25 1.71 -2.69 7.44
N VAL A 26 2.53 -3.71 7.71
CA VAL A 26 2.84 -4.14 9.09
C VAL A 26 3.42 -2.99 9.89
N GLY A 27 4.40 -2.27 9.34
CA GLY A 27 5.01 -1.13 10.01
C GLY A 27 4.00 -0.03 10.35
N VAL A 28 3.08 0.28 9.44
CA VAL A 28 2.01 1.27 9.64
C VAL A 28 1.02 0.79 10.71
N ILE A 29 0.58 -0.48 10.65
CA ILE A 29 -0.40 -1.03 11.61
C ILE A 29 0.18 -1.09 13.02
N GLU A 30 1.40 -1.62 13.18
CA GLU A 30 2.03 -1.73 14.50
C GLU A 30 2.32 -0.36 15.12
N SER A 31 2.66 0.63 14.28
CA SER A 31 2.87 2.01 14.74
C SER A 31 1.59 2.68 15.27
N LEU A 32 0.39 2.19 14.95
CA LEU A 32 -0.86 2.71 15.55
C LEU A 32 -0.91 2.44 17.07
N GLN A 33 -0.24 1.38 17.55
CA GLN A 33 -0.22 1.05 18.97
C GLN A 33 0.53 2.11 19.80
N LEU A 34 1.44 2.88 19.18
CA LEU A 34 2.17 3.96 19.85
C LEU A 34 1.23 5.08 20.34
N PHE A 35 0.02 5.22 19.79
CA PHE A 35 -0.97 6.17 20.30
C PHE A 35 -1.58 5.76 21.65
N ASN A 36 -1.39 4.51 22.09
CA ASN A 36 -1.78 4.08 23.42
C ASN A 36 -0.79 4.55 24.51
N GLU A 37 0.37 5.07 24.09
CA GLU A 37 1.36 5.65 25.00
C GLU A 37 1.10 7.14 25.22
N ASN A 38 1.55 7.66 26.37
CA ASN A 38 1.49 9.10 26.69
C ASN A 38 2.55 9.88 25.91
N LEU A 39 2.39 9.97 24.59
CA LEU A 39 3.30 10.68 23.69
C LEU A 39 3.14 12.21 23.83
N PRO A 40 4.23 12.98 23.74
CA PRO A 40 4.15 14.44 23.58
C PRO A 40 3.31 14.81 22.36
N PHE A 41 2.54 15.91 22.45
CA PHE A 41 1.64 16.35 21.38
C PHE A 41 2.31 16.46 20.00
N LEU A 42 3.54 16.98 19.95
CA LEU A 42 4.28 17.09 18.69
C LEU A 42 4.55 15.70 18.06
N ASN A 43 4.85 14.69 18.87
CA ASN A 43 5.09 13.33 18.39
C ASN A 43 3.79 12.70 17.88
N VAL A 44 2.66 12.96 18.55
CA VAL A 44 1.33 12.53 18.10
C VAL A 44 1.03 13.10 16.70
N LEU A 45 1.28 14.41 16.49
CA LEU A 45 1.07 15.04 15.18
C LEU A 45 1.99 14.47 14.11
N LEU A 46 3.28 14.29 14.43
CA LEU A 46 4.26 13.73 13.50
C LEU A 46 3.91 12.29 13.10
N LEU A 47 3.59 11.45 14.09
CA LEU A 47 3.18 10.07 13.86
C LEU A 47 1.88 10.02 13.04
N GLY A 48 0.89 10.85 13.37
CA GLY A 48 -0.36 10.96 12.61
C GLY A 48 -0.12 11.34 11.15
N TYR A 49 0.74 12.32 10.89
CA TYR A 49 1.16 12.67 9.54
C TYR A 49 1.82 11.48 8.83
N MET A 50 2.82 10.85 9.46
CA MET A 50 3.55 9.73 8.88
C MET A 50 2.63 8.57 8.50
N LEU A 51 1.66 8.25 9.37
CA LEU A 51 0.72 7.14 9.17
C LEU A 51 -0.30 7.46 8.08
N ILE A 52 -0.97 8.62 8.14
CA ILE A 52 -1.96 8.99 7.12
C ILE A 52 -1.28 9.09 5.75
N HIS A 53 -0.10 9.70 5.70
CA HIS A 53 0.68 9.85 4.48
C HIS A 53 1.06 8.49 3.89
N THR A 54 1.70 7.62 4.68
CA THR A 54 2.18 6.31 4.20
C THR A 54 1.02 5.39 3.85
N PHE A 55 -0.07 5.40 4.64
CA PHE A 55 -1.27 4.62 4.36
C PHE A 55 -1.93 5.04 3.04
N SER A 56 -1.98 6.35 2.76
CA SER A 56 -2.49 6.88 1.49
C SER A 56 -1.62 6.44 0.32
N LEU A 57 -0.30 6.58 0.43
CA LEU A 57 0.64 6.20 -0.62
C LEU A 57 0.63 4.68 -0.86
N LEU A 58 0.59 3.87 0.20
CA LEU A 58 0.47 2.41 0.14
C LEU A 58 -0.81 1.96 -0.56
N SER A 59 -1.95 2.57 -0.24
CA SER A 59 -3.24 2.27 -0.87
C SER A 59 -3.19 2.52 -2.39
N ILE A 60 -2.60 3.64 -2.79
CA ILE A 60 -2.45 3.98 -4.22
C ILE A 60 -1.44 3.04 -4.90
N GLN A 61 -0.32 2.73 -4.23
CA GLN A 61 0.71 1.79 -4.69
C GLN A 61 0.12 0.39 -4.97
N LEU A 62 -0.71 -0.12 -4.07
CA LEU A 62 -1.41 -1.40 -4.26
C LEU A 62 -2.40 -1.35 -5.43
N GLY A 63 -3.17 -0.27 -5.56
CA GLY A 63 -4.10 -0.09 -6.67
C GLY A 63 -3.40 -0.08 -8.04
N ILE A 64 -2.27 0.62 -8.15
CA ILE A 64 -1.47 0.65 -9.38
C ILE A 64 -0.82 -0.71 -9.65
N GLN A 65 -0.31 -1.38 -8.62
CA GLN A 65 0.24 -2.72 -8.75
C GLN A 65 -0.79 -3.71 -9.31
N ILE A 66 -2.03 -3.69 -8.79
CA ILE A 66 -3.13 -4.52 -9.30
C ILE A 66 -3.44 -4.16 -10.76
N LEU A 67 -3.53 -2.88 -11.08
CA LEU A 67 -3.79 -2.42 -12.45
C LEU A 67 -2.71 -2.90 -13.43
N GLU A 68 -1.45 -2.84 -13.03
CA GLU A 68 -0.32 -3.30 -13.84
C GLU A 68 -0.27 -4.82 -13.95
N LEU A 69 -0.64 -5.55 -12.90
CA LEU A 69 -0.78 -6.99 -12.93
C LEU A 69 -1.84 -7.42 -13.94
N ILE A 70 -3.02 -6.79 -13.92
CA ILE A 70 -4.11 -7.02 -14.91
C ILE A 70 -3.63 -6.72 -16.33
N ARG A 71 -2.81 -5.68 -16.50
CA ARG A 71 -2.27 -5.27 -17.80
C ARG A 71 -1.01 -6.05 -18.22
N ILE A 72 -0.55 -7.01 -17.41
CA ILE A 72 0.68 -7.80 -17.64
C ILE A 72 1.89 -6.89 -17.88
N ARG A 73 2.01 -5.84 -17.05
CA ARG A 73 3.13 -4.90 -17.05
C ARG A 73 4.04 -5.16 -15.85
N MET A 74 5.29 -4.68 -15.96
CA MET A 74 6.16 -4.61 -14.79
C MET A 74 5.51 -3.71 -13.73
N PRO A 75 5.66 -4.04 -12.44
CA PRO A 75 5.19 -3.16 -11.39
C PRO A 75 5.98 -1.87 -11.35
N THR A 76 5.28 -0.78 -11.06
CA THR A 76 5.81 0.54 -10.78
C THR A 76 6.00 0.71 -9.28
N PHE A 77 7.17 1.17 -8.85
CA PHE A 77 7.41 1.57 -7.45
C PHE A 77 7.28 3.09 -7.33
N LEU A 78 6.11 3.56 -6.87
CA LEU A 78 5.74 4.98 -6.84
C LEU A 78 6.71 5.89 -6.09
N PRO A 79 7.27 5.51 -4.92
CA PRO A 79 8.18 6.39 -4.19
C PRO A 79 9.37 6.87 -5.04
N THR A 80 9.79 6.10 -6.04
CA THR A 80 10.89 6.48 -6.93
C THR A 80 10.46 6.83 -8.36
N TYR A 81 9.20 6.58 -8.72
CA TYR A 81 8.76 6.57 -10.12
C TYR A 81 9.01 7.89 -10.84
N TYR A 82 8.62 9.01 -10.23
CA TYR A 82 8.76 10.34 -10.84
C TYR A 82 10.22 10.79 -11.00
N PHE A 83 11.14 10.25 -10.19
CA PHE A 83 12.56 10.57 -10.27
C PHE A 83 13.30 9.78 -11.36
N GLN A 84 12.61 8.88 -12.08
CA GLN A 84 13.19 8.10 -13.17
C GLN A 84 13.15 8.81 -14.52
N PHE A 85 12.40 9.92 -14.62
CA PHE A 85 12.18 10.65 -15.87
C PHE A 85 12.76 12.06 -15.76
N SER A 86 13.27 12.57 -16.88
CA SER A 86 13.68 13.98 -16.99
C SER A 86 12.45 14.89 -17.12
N ASP A 87 12.59 16.18 -16.78
CA ASP A 87 11.52 17.19 -16.92
C ASP A 87 11.01 17.33 -18.36
N GLU A 88 11.84 16.97 -19.35
CA GLU A 88 11.52 17.03 -20.77
C GLU A 88 10.84 15.75 -21.30
N GLU A 89 10.81 14.68 -20.50
CA GLU A 89 10.24 13.40 -20.90
C GLU A 89 8.77 13.28 -20.49
N ALA A 90 7.94 12.81 -21.41
CA ALA A 90 6.54 12.53 -21.12
C ALA A 90 6.41 11.30 -20.22
N ILE A 91 5.64 11.43 -19.14
CA ILE A 91 5.34 10.31 -18.23
C ILE A 91 4.56 9.21 -18.98
N PRO A 92 5.08 7.96 -19.04
CA PRO A 92 4.55 6.93 -19.94
C PRO A 92 3.21 6.32 -19.47
N ILE A 93 2.86 6.47 -18.19
CA ILE A 93 1.61 5.97 -17.64
C ILE A 93 0.65 7.16 -17.48
N PRO A 94 -0.42 7.28 -18.29
CA PRO A 94 -1.32 8.45 -18.24
C PRO A 94 -2.00 8.66 -16.88
N LEU A 95 -2.22 7.58 -16.11
CA LEU A 95 -2.78 7.66 -14.75
C LEU A 95 -1.84 8.39 -13.79
N LEU A 96 -0.53 8.33 -14.05
CA LEU A 96 0.56 8.93 -13.29
C LEU A 96 1.05 10.24 -13.89
N ASP A 97 0.47 10.69 -15.01
CA ASP A 97 0.80 11.97 -15.63
C ASP A 97 -0.01 13.11 -14.97
N PRO A 98 0.64 14.07 -14.27
CA PRO A 98 -0.05 15.15 -13.57
C PRO A 98 -0.79 16.10 -14.51
N THR A 99 -0.44 16.14 -15.80
CA THR A 99 -1.14 16.95 -16.80
C THR A 99 -2.48 16.34 -17.22
N LYS A 100 -2.66 15.03 -16.99
CA LYS A 100 -3.83 14.25 -17.42
C LYS A 100 -4.70 13.74 -16.27
N SER A 101 -4.15 13.67 -15.06
CA SER A 101 -4.78 12.99 -13.92
C SER A 101 -4.65 13.78 -12.62
N LYS A 102 -5.78 14.13 -11.99
CA LYS A 102 -5.79 14.72 -10.64
C LYS A 102 -5.20 13.77 -9.60
N LEU A 103 -5.34 12.46 -9.81
CA LEU A 103 -4.73 11.45 -8.95
C LEU A 103 -3.19 11.53 -9.06
N ALA A 104 -2.64 11.73 -10.25
CA ALA A 104 -1.19 11.88 -10.42
C ALA A 104 -0.65 13.09 -9.65
N VAL A 105 -1.37 14.21 -9.63
CA VAL A 105 -1.00 15.38 -8.81
C VAL A 105 -0.94 14.99 -7.32
N LEU A 106 -1.96 14.29 -6.81
CA LEU A 106 -1.95 13.79 -5.43
C LEU A 106 -0.77 12.85 -5.16
N ILE A 107 -0.48 11.92 -6.08
CA ILE A 107 0.64 10.98 -5.93
C ILE A 107 1.97 11.74 -5.88
N ILE A 108 2.21 12.70 -6.77
CA ILE A 108 3.44 13.51 -6.76
C ILE A 108 3.58 14.25 -5.43
N LEU A 109 2.49 14.87 -4.94
CA LEU A 109 2.50 15.55 -3.66
C LEU A 109 2.86 14.59 -2.52
N LEU A 110 2.29 13.39 -2.48
CA LEU A 110 2.65 12.36 -1.50
C LEU A 110 4.12 11.93 -1.64
N VAL A 111 4.60 11.68 -2.85
CA VAL A 111 5.99 11.26 -3.10
C VAL A 111 6.98 12.33 -2.60
N ILE A 112 6.78 13.59 -2.96
CA ILE A 112 7.68 14.70 -2.60
C ILE A 112 7.60 15.06 -1.12
N SER A 113 6.40 15.06 -0.52
CA SER A 113 6.21 15.45 0.89
C SER A 113 6.76 14.43 1.90
N GLY A 114 7.02 13.19 1.48
CA GLY A 114 7.59 12.20 2.39
C GLY A 114 7.69 10.79 1.85
N GLY A 115 7.07 10.47 0.72
CA GLY A 115 6.99 9.09 0.21
C GLY A 115 8.36 8.43 0.02
N VAL A 116 9.36 9.17 -0.45
CA VAL A 116 10.73 8.64 -0.65
C VAL A 116 11.37 8.17 0.66
N ILE A 117 11.05 8.83 1.79
CA ILE A 117 11.71 8.61 3.09
C ILE A 117 10.84 7.74 3.99
N LEU A 118 9.56 8.08 4.14
CA LEU A 118 8.64 7.39 5.03
C LEU A 118 8.39 5.95 4.58
N TYR A 119 8.27 5.71 3.27
CA TYR A 119 7.95 4.38 2.74
C TYR A 119 9.05 3.36 3.08
N PRO A 120 10.35 3.63 2.84
CA PRO A 120 11.43 2.75 3.34
C PRO A 120 11.50 2.62 4.86
N ILE A 121 11.26 3.69 5.62
CA ILE A 121 11.26 3.62 7.10
C ILE A 121 10.23 2.61 7.59
N PHE A 122 8.98 2.71 7.12
CA PHE A 122 7.93 1.77 7.50
C PHE A 122 8.19 0.36 6.97
N ALA A 123 8.78 0.21 5.78
CA ALA A 123 9.17 -1.10 5.25
C ALA A 123 10.22 -1.79 6.14
N ILE A 124 11.26 -1.07 6.54
CA ILE A 124 12.34 -1.61 7.38
C ILE A 124 11.78 -1.93 8.77
N TYR A 125 11.01 -1.02 9.36
CA TYR A 125 10.39 -1.22 10.66
C TYR A 125 9.47 -2.44 10.67
N GLY A 126 8.56 -2.53 9.69
CA GLY A 126 7.64 -3.66 9.56
C GLY A 126 8.34 -4.98 9.22
N PHE A 127 9.47 -4.95 8.51
CA PHE A 127 10.30 -6.14 8.31
C PHE A 127 10.81 -6.68 9.66
N PHE A 128 11.39 -5.84 10.51
CA PHE A 128 11.88 -6.26 11.83
C PHE A 128 10.75 -6.80 12.71
N LEU A 129 9.60 -6.14 12.73
CA LEU A 129 8.42 -6.61 13.46
C LEU A 129 7.93 -7.96 12.95
N THR A 130 7.88 -8.14 11.62
CA THR A 130 7.50 -9.43 11.02
C THR A 130 8.43 -10.54 11.48
N GLN A 131 9.75 -10.30 11.51
CA GLN A 131 10.71 -11.29 12.02
C GLN A 131 10.48 -11.61 13.50
N ALA A 132 10.18 -10.60 14.32
CA ALA A 132 9.85 -10.81 15.73
C ALA A 132 8.59 -11.67 15.91
N HIS A 133 7.51 -11.39 15.16
CA HIS A 133 6.30 -12.20 15.20
C HIS A 133 6.53 -13.64 14.71
N LEU A 134 7.31 -13.82 13.64
CA LEU A 134 7.66 -15.15 13.15
C LEU A 134 8.43 -15.97 14.19
N LEU A 135 9.34 -15.33 14.93
CA LEU A 135 10.06 -15.97 16.04
C LEU A 135 9.09 -16.38 17.16
N VAL A 136 8.19 -15.50 17.57
CA VAL A 136 7.17 -15.79 18.60
C VAL A 136 6.29 -16.96 18.18
N ILE A 137 5.79 -16.95 16.95
CA ILE A 137 4.98 -18.04 16.38
C ILE A 137 5.75 -19.37 16.38
N ALA A 138 7.04 -19.34 16.05
CA ALA A 138 7.87 -20.55 16.03
C ALA A 138 8.06 -21.15 17.44
N LEU A 139 8.09 -20.30 18.47
CA LEU A 139 8.21 -20.71 19.87
C LEU A 139 6.86 -21.14 20.47
N GLU A 140 5.77 -20.48 20.08
CA GLU A 140 4.42 -20.71 20.58
C GLU A 140 3.41 -20.79 19.43
N PRO A 141 3.23 -21.97 18.80
CA PRO A 141 2.36 -22.13 17.64
C PRO A 141 0.88 -21.78 17.88
N ALA A 142 0.44 -21.81 19.14
CA ALA A 142 -0.92 -21.42 19.53
C ALA A 142 -1.26 -19.97 19.15
N VAL A 143 -0.25 -19.09 19.07
CA VAL A 143 -0.41 -17.68 18.66
C VAL A 143 -1.01 -17.57 17.25
N ILE A 144 -0.74 -18.54 16.36
CA ILE A 144 -1.39 -18.57 15.02
C ILE A 144 -2.90 -18.71 15.14
N LEU A 145 -3.39 -19.53 16.08
CA LEU A 145 -4.81 -19.75 16.26
C LEU A 145 -5.49 -18.48 16.77
N ASP A 146 -4.82 -17.72 17.64
CA ASP A 146 -5.31 -16.42 18.12
C ASP A 146 -5.39 -15.41 16.97
N TYR A 147 -4.35 -15.30 16.14
CA TYR A 147 -4.39 -14.47 14.94
C TYR A 147 -5.50 -14.88 13.98
N PHE A 148 -5.71 -16.19 13.79
CA PHE A 148 -6.79 -16.70 12.96
C PHE A 148 -8.17 -16.36 13.55
N GLY A 149 -8.33 -16.44 14.88
CA GLY A 149 -9.55 -16.02 15.57
C GLY A 149 -9.84 -14.53 15.39
N ILE A 150 -8.83 -13.67 15.53
CA ILE A 150 -8.95 -12.22 15.26
C ILE A 150 -9.38 -12.00 13.81
N PHE A 151 -8.72 -12.66 12.86
CA PHE A 151 -9.03 -12.57 11.44
C PHE A 151 -10.49 -12.95 11.15
N LEU A 152 -10.96 -14.10 11.67
CA LEU A 152 -12.34 -14.55 11.46
C LEU A 152 -13.39 -13.61 12.03
N ASN A 153 -13.08 -12.87 13.10
CA ASN A 153 -14.00 -11.90 13.68
C ASN A 153 -14.04 -10.58 12.89
N TRP A 154 -12.92 -10.15 12.31
CA TRP A 154 -12.82 -8.89 11.57
C TRP A 154 -13.13 -8.99 10.08
N MET A 155 -12.95 -10.16 9.46
CA MET A 155 -13.24 -10.34 8.03
C MET A 155 -14.71 -10.16 7.65
N PRO A 156 -15.70 -10.77 8.34
CA PRO A 156 -17.10 -10.60 8.00
C PRO A 156 -17.56 -9.14 7.93
N PRO A 157 -17.31 -8.26 8.93
CA PRO A 157 -17.73 -6.87 8.85
C PRO A 157 -16.98 -6.10 7.74
N ILE A 158 -15.70 -6.40 7.50
CA ILE A 158 -14.94 -5.76 6.41
C ILE A 158 -15.51 -6.15 5.05
N ILE A 159 -15.83 -7.43 4.83
CA ILE A 159 -16.46 -7.90 3.59
C ILE A 159 -17.82 -7.24 3.40
N ALA A 160 -18.65 -7.18 4.46
CA ALA A 160 -19.95 -6.52 4.40
C ALA A 160 -19.83 -5.04 4.02
N PHE A 161 -18.84 -4.33 4.58
CA PHE A 161 -18.56 -2.94 4.23
C PHE A 161 -18.13 -2.76 2.76
N ILE A 162 -17.25 -3.63 2.25
CA ILE A 162 -16.85 -3.61 0.83
C ILE A 162 -18.06 -3.85 -0.07
N VAL A 163 -18.90 -4.85 0.25
CA VAL A 163 -20.13 -5.13 -0.51
C VAL A 163 -21.07 -3.93 -0.50
N ALA A 164 -21.24 -3.26 0.64
CA ALA A 164 -22.04 -2.05 0.74
C ALA A 164 -21.51 -0.92 -0.16
N ILE A 165 -20.20 -0.68 -0.17
CA ILE A 165 -19.57 0.32 -1.08
C ILE A 165 -19.82 -0.04 -2.54
N VAL A 166 -19.67 -1.31 -2.91
CA VAL A 166 -19.90 -1.76 -4.30
C VAL A 166 -21.35 -1.53 -4.71
N ILE A 167 -22.31 -1.91 -3.86
CA ILE A 167 -23.75 -1.68 -4.13
C ILE A 167 -24.02 -0.18 -4.29
N LEU A 168 -23.56 0.66 -3.35
CA LEU A 168 -23.74 2.11 -3.43
C LEU A 168 -23.11 2.72 -4.69
N SER A 169 -21.94 2.22 -5.09
CA SER A 169 -21.25 2.68 -6.30
C SER A 169 -22.04 2.34 -7.56
N ILE A 170 -22.59 1.12 -7.66
CA ILE A 170 -23.44 0.70 -8.78
C ILE A 170 -24.70 1.55 -8.83
N VAL A 171 -25.38 1.71 -7.68
CA VAL A 171 -26.60 2.52 -7.58
C VAL A 171 -26.34 3.97 -7.99
N ALA A 172 -25.24 4.58 -7.53
CA ALA A 172 -24.89 5.95 -7.89
C ALA A 172 -24.60 6.13 -9.39
N VAL A 173 -23.99 5.13 -10.03
CA VAL A 173 -23.76 5.13 -11.48
C VAL A 173 -25.09 5.01 -12.23
N GLU A 174 -25.97 4.11 -11.82
CA GLU A 174 -27.28 3.89 -12.45
C GLU A 174 -28.16 5.15 -12.37
N PHE A 175 -28.25 5.78 -11.19
CA PHE A 175 -29.01 7.03 -11.00
C PHE A 175 -28.48 8.22 -11.82
N ARG A 176 -27.22 8.18 -12.26
CA ARG A 176 -26.64 9.24 -13.10
C ARG A 176 -26.93 9.04 -14.59
N HIS A 177 -27.27 7.83 -15.01
CA HIS A 177 -27.56 7.49 -16.42
C HIS A 177 -29.07 7.47 -16.75
N MET A 178 -29.94 7.47 -15.73
CA MET A 178 -31.38 7.72 -15.85
C MET A 178 -31.70 9.22 -15.79
#